data_AF-A0A661VPF6-F1
#
_entry.id   AF-A0A661VPF6-F1
#
_cell.length_a   1.000
_cell.length_b   1.000
_cell.length_c   1.000
_cell.angle_alpha   90.00
_cell.angle_beta   90.00
_cell.angle_gamma   90.00
#
_symmetry.space_group_name_H-M   'P 1'
#
loop_
_entity.id
_entity.type
_entity.pdbx_description
1 polymer ?
#
loop_
_entity_poly.entity_id
_entity_poly.type
_entity_poly.pdbx_seq_one_letter_code
_entity_poly.pdbx_strand_id
1 'polypeptide(L)'
;YTIYAEARDAVGQRVVTSDTLTLINAGRPMAYILNGEVTIEPTTLVLSDTLCFTLTAENDSATYIRTTGPWPGTTYRSDQNFNTLGWSEESGVFRVGIDFDTSLRNYPFRWGIGRPGVELVQIDNYWYLPPFARSEVTGCLQIVEIPPRDPLYYWAGLIHEDVEIAPINNRVDPAWVEIWEP
;
A
#
# COMPACT_ATOMS: atom_id res chain seq x y z
N TYR A 1 -10.41 -16.63 -23.80
CA TYR A 1 -9.60 -17.86 -23.83
C TYR A 1 -10.54 -19.04 -23.72
N THR A 2 -10.30 -20.12 -24.47
CA THR A 2 -11.04 -21.37 -24.28
C THR A 2 -10.22 -22.28 -23.39
N ILE A 3 -10.77 -22.69 -22.26
CA ILE A 3 -10.15 -23.64 -21.35
C ILE A 3 -10.69 -25.03 -21.64
N TYR A 4 -9.82 -26.04 -21.54
CA TYR A 4 -10.17 -27.45 -21.71
C TYR A 4 -9.83 -28.20 -20.45
N ALA A 5 -10.79 -28.94 -19.91
CA ALA A 5 -10.56 -29.89 -18.83
C ALA A 5 -10.68 -31.30 -19.38
N GLU A 6 -9.67 -32.12 -19.10
CA GLU A 6 -9.59 -33.48 -19.60
C GLU A 6 -9.51 -34.46 -18.44
N ALA A 7 -10.39 -35.46 -18.45
CA ALA A 7 -10.35 -36.60 -17.56
C ALA A 7 -10.00 -37.86 -18.35
N ARG A 8 -9.14 -38.70 -17.78
CA ARG A 8 -8.78 -40.00 -18.34
C ARG A 8 -8.84 -41.08 -17.27
N ASP A 9 -9.46 -42.21 -17.58
CA ASP A 9 -9.54 -43.34 -16.66
C ASP A 9 -8.40 -44.36 -16.86
N ALA A 10 -8.33 -45.33 -15.95
CA ALA A 10 -7.30 -46.37 -15.94
C ALA A 10 -7.39 -47.35 -17.13
N VAL A 11 -8.54 -47.40 -17.82
CA VAL A 11 -8.76 -48.23 -19.01
C VAL A 11 -8.62 -47.42 -20.32
N GLY A 12 -8.23 -46.15 -20.23
CA GLY A 12 -7.83 -45.30 -21.35
C GLY A 12 -8.94 -44.42 -21.94
N GLN A 13 -10.15 -44.46 -21.39
CA GLN A 13 -11.29 -43.65 -21.80
C GLN A 13 -11.02 -42.18 -21.47
N ARG A 14 -11.35 -41.27 -22.39
CA ARG A 14 -11.01 -39.84 -22.31
C ARG A 14 -12.25 -38.99 -22.51
N VAL A 15 -12.48 -38.04 -21.62
CA VAL A 15 -13.54 -37.03 -21.74
C VAL A 15 -12.89 -35.66 -21.69
N VAL A 16 -13.25 -34.80 -22.64
CA VAL A 16 -12.82 -33.40 -22.69
C VAL A 16 -14.06 -32.53 -22.60
N THR A 17 -14.07 -31.59 -21.67
CA THR A 17 -15.03 -30.50 -21.62
C THR A 17 -14.30 -29.19 -21.88
N SER A 18 -15.01 -28.20 -22.42
CA SER A 18 -14.46 -26.87 -22.67
C SER A 18 -15.40 -25.79 -22.20
N ASP A 19 -14.83 -24.69 -21.71
CA ASP A 19 -15.56 -23.49 -21.36
C ASP A 19 -14.78 -22.23 -21.77
N THR A 20 -15.42 -21.07 -21.71
CA THR A 20 -14.84 -19.79 -22.09
C THR A 20 -14.40 -19.00 -20.85
N LEU A 21 -13.09 -18.70 -20.76
CA LEU A 21 -12.49 -17.80 -19.78
C LEU A 21 -12.29 -16.41 -20.40
N THR A 22 -12.94 -15.40 -19.86
CA THR A 22 -12.68 -14.00 -20.20
C THR A 22 -11.76 -13.39 -19.15
N LEU A 23 -10.59 -12.90 -19.58
CA LEU A 23 -9.74 -12.09 -18.70
C LEU A 23 -10.30 -10.67 -18.68
N ILE A 24 -10.79 -10.24 -17.52
CA ILE A 24 -11.22 -8.87 -17.27
C ILE A 24 -10.08 -8.16 -16.54
N ASN A 25 -9.76 -6.93 -16.95
CA ASN A 25 -8.69 -6.12 -16.35
C ASN A 25 -7.29 -6.77 -16.43
N ALA A 26 -6.98 -7.49 -17.50
CA ALA A 26 -5.63 -8.02 -17.71
C ALA A 26 -4.62 -6.90 -17.94
N GLY A 27 -3.43 -7.03 -17.35
CA GLY A 27 -2.34 -6.08 -17.52
C GLY A 27 -1.29 -6.23 -16.42
N ARG A 28 -0.14 -5.56 -16.58
CA ARG A 28 0.84 -5.42 -15.51
C ARG A 28 0.48 -4.18 -14.69
N PRO A 29 0.10 -4.32 -13.41
CA PRO A 29 -0.16 -3.16 -12.57
C PRO A 29 1.14 -2.36 -12.38
N MET A 30 1.05 -1.04 -12.54
CA MET A 30 2.15 -0.11 -12.31
C MET A 30 1.61 1.08 -11.54
N ALA A 31 2.21 1.36 -10.39
CA ALA A 31 1.85 2.50 -9.57
C ALA A 31 3.09 3.20 -9.05
N TYR A 32 2.97 4.51 -8.85
CA TYR A 32 4.05 5.37 -8.40
C TYR A 32 3.56 6.39 -7.37
N ILE A 33 4.47 6.87 -6.53
CA ILE A 33 4.29 8.15 -5.84
C ILE A 33 4.56 9.24 -6.88
N LEU A 34 3.56 10.06 -7.18
CA LEU A 34 3.64 11.08 -8.23
C LEU A 34 4.84 12.00 -7.97
N ASN A 35 5.73 12.12 -8.96
CA ASN A 35 6.99 12.88 -8.90
C ASN A 35 7.97 12.46 -7.79
N GLY A 36 7.67 11.39 -7.03
CA GLY A 36 8.43 11.03 -5.83
C GLY A 36 8.36 12.09 -4.73
N GLU A 37 7.27 12.85 -4.66
CA GLU A 37 7.09 13.96 -3.72
C GLU A 37 6.19 13.55 -2.54
N VAL A 38 6.63 13.87 -1.32
CA VAL A 38 5.89 13.58 -0.09
C VAL A 38 6.03 14.77 0.86
N THR A 39 4.90 15.34 1.27
CA THR A 39 4.90 16.30 2.38
C THR A 39 4.84 15.52 3.67
N ILE A 40 5.87 15.63 4.53
CA ILE A 40 5.89 15.08 5.90
C ILE A 40 6.06 16.25 6.87
N GLU A 41 5.09 16.45 7.76
CA GLU A 41 5.07 17.57 8.69
C GLU A 41 4.33 17.26 10.01
N PRO A 42 4.72 17.89 11.13
CA PRO A 42 5.88 18.77 11.29
C PRO A 42 7.20 17.97 11.43
N THR A 43 8.34 18.63 11.20
CA THR A 43 9.68 18.01 11.37
C THR A 43 10.28 18.21 12.76
N THR A 44 9.63 18.98 13.63
CA THR A 44 9.99 19.11 15.04
C THR A 44 8.74 18.83 15.87
N LEU A 45 8.81 17.84 16.74
CA LEU A 45 7.70 17.29 17.51
C LEU A 45 8.04 17.32 19.00
N VAL A 46 7.04 17.47 19.86
CA VAL A 46 7.12 17.06 21.27
C VAL A 46 6.53 15.65 21.40
N LEU A 47 6.97 14.86 22.36
CA LEU A 47 6.38 13.55 22.64
C LEU A 47 4.84 13.65 22.77
N SER A 48 4.11 12.70 22.18
CA SER A 48 2.66 12.67 21.97
C SER A 48 2.11 13.54 20.83
N ASP A 49 2.94 14.35 20.17
CA ASP A 49 2.56 15.04 18.93
C ASP A 49 2.40 14.04 17.77
N THR A 50 1.82 14.54 16.68
CA THR A 50 1.49 13.74 15.51
C THR A 50 2.24 14.23 14.29
N LEU A 51 3.00 13.32 13.67
CA LEU A 51 3.62 13.48 12.37
C LEU A 51 2.62 13.05 11.29
N CYS A 52 2.28 13.90 10.34
CA CYS A 52 1.40 13.55 9.24
C CYS A 52 2.13 13.61 7.90
N PHE A 53 1.62 12.86 6.94
CA PHE A 53 2.09 12.94 5.56
C PHE A 53 0.93 13.14 4.59
N THR A 54 1.26 13.73 3.43
CA THR A 54 0.41 13.82 2.25
C THR A 54 1.24 13.48 1.02
N LEU A 55 0.73 12.60 0.16
CA LEU A 55 1.30 12.32 -1.16
C LEU A 55 0.21 11.95 -2.17
N THR A 56 0.57 11.91 -3.45
CA THR A 56 -0.34 11.42 -4.50
C THR A 56 0.14 10.05 -5.01
N ALA A 57 -0.71 9.03 -4.90
CA ALA A 57 -0.51 7.75 -5.55
C ALA A 57 -1.13 7.78 -6.96
N GLU A 58 -0.40 7.29 -7.95
CA GLU A 58 -0.84 7.21 -9.34
C GLU A 58 -0.85 5.75 -9.80
N ASN A 59 -1.94 5.32 -10.42
CA ASN A 59 -1.98 4.12 -11.23
C ASN A 59 -1.59 4.46 -12.67
N ASP A 60 -0.33 4.22 -13.05
CA ASP A 60 0.18 4.47 -14.40
C ASP A 60 0.03 3.23 -15.31
N SER A 61 -1.05 2.49 -15.14
CA SER A 61 -1.32 1.29 -15.92
C SER A 61 -2.75 1.25 -16.44
N ALA A 62 -2.95 0.45 -17.50
CA ALA A 62 -4.26 0.22 -18.09
C ALA A 62 -5.12 -0.80 -17.30
N THR A 63 -4.66 -1.27 -16.13
CA THR A 63 -5.37 -2.23 -15.29
C THR A 63 -5.74 -1.62 -13.94
N TYR A 64 -6.76 -2.19 -13.30
CA TYR A 64 -7.19 -1.82 -11.96
C TYR A 64 -6.17 -2.32 -10.93
N ILE A 65 -5.82 -1.46 -9.98
CA ILE A 65 -4.86 -1.80 -8.93
C ILE A 65 -5.60 -2.01 -7.62
N ARG A 66 -5.50 -3.22 -7.07
CA ARG A 66 -6.15 -3.59 -5.81
C ARG A 66 -5.46 -2.89 -4.64
N THR A 67 -6.27 -2.46 -3.68
CA THR A 67 -5.79 -1.89 -2.41
C THR A 67 -6.62 -2.41 -1.24
N THR A 68 -6.07 -2.31 -0.05
CA THR A 68 -6.77 -2.59 1.22
C THR A 68 -6.44 -1.50 2.24
N GLY A 69 -7.12 -1.51 3.37
CA GLY A 69 -6.94 -0.51 4.40
C GLY A 69 -5.69 -0.73 5.29
N PRO A 70 -5.57 0.07 6.37
CA PRO A 70 -6.47 1.17 6.73
C PRO A 70 -6.55 2.25 5.64
N TRP A 71 -7.68 2.95 5.58
CA TRP A 71 -7.89 3.95 4.52
C TRP A 71 -7.13 5.25 4.81
N PRO A 72 -6.85 6.08 3.78
CA PRO A 72 -6.28 7.41 3.97
C PRO A 72 -7.00 8.22 5.05
N GLY A 73 -6.25 8.97 5.84
CA GLY A 73 -6.70 9.71 7.02
C GLY A 73 -6.64 8.92 8.33
N THR A 74 -6.30 7.63 8.29
CA THR A 74 -6.10 6.83 9.52
C THR A 74 -4.87 7.33 10.28
N THR A 75 -5.01 7.49 11.60
CA THR A 75 -3.90 7.78 12.51
C THR A 75 -3.42 6.52 13.20
N TYR A 76 -2.11 6.28 13.17
CA TYR A 76 -1.42 5.27 13.97
C TYR A 76 -0.81 5.89 15.21
N ARG A 77 -0.57 5.08 16.23
CA ARG A 77 0.45 5.35 17.24
C ARG A 77 1.77 4.68 16.86
N SER A 78 2.91 5.23 17.29
CA SER A 78 4.23 4.65 16.98
C SER A 78 4.47 3.26 17.57
N ASP A 79 3.67 2.84 18.56
CA ASP A 79 3.63 1.49 19.14
C ASP A 79 2.70 0.50 18.38
N GLN A 80 2.11 0.93 17.27
CA GLN A 80 1.19 0.14 16.44
C GLN A 80 1.80 -0.24 15.08
N ASN A 81 1.08 -1.06 14.34
CA ASN A 81 1.32 -1.36 12.92
C ASN A 81 0.02 -1.77 12.22
N PHE A 82 0.08 -1.99 10.91
CA PHE A 82 -1.07 -2.38 10.10
C PHE A 82 -1.84 -3.61 10.66
N ASN A 83 -1.16 -4.60 11.23
CA ASN A 83 -1.81 -5.77 11.83
C ASN A 83 -2.60 -5.41 13.09
N THR A 84 -2.07 -4.52 13.93
CA THR A 84 -2.75 -4.09 15.16
C THR A 84 -4.05 -3.33 14.89
N LEU A 85 -4.19 -2.73 13.69
CA LEU A 85 -5.44 -2.12 13.23
C LEU A 85 -6.36 -3.09 12.47
N GLY A 86 -6.02 -4.38 12.42
CA GLY A 86 -6.83 -5.42 11.78
C GLY A 86 -6.62 -5.56 10.27
N TRP A 87 -5.61 -4.93 9.70
CA TRP A 87 -5.34 -4.93 8.26
C TRP A 87 -4.08 -5.71 7.93
N SER A 88 -4.21 -7.03 8.01
CA SER A 88 -3.13 -7.97 7.68
C SER A 88 -2.63 -7.78 6.24
N GLU A 89 -1.41 -8.25 5.97
CA GLU A 89 -0.87 -8.28 4.62
C GLU A 89 -1.76 -9.13 3.69
N GLU A 90 -1.96 -8.63 2.48
CA GLU A 90 -2.75 -9.28 1.44
C GLU A 90 -1.93 -9.30 0.14
N SER A 91 -1.51 -10.49 -0.31
CA SER A 91 -0.65 -10.60 -1.50
C SER A 91 -1.26 -9.90 -2.72
N GLY A 92 -0.46 -9.05 -3.38
CA GLY A 92 -0.84 -8.33 -4.61
C GLY A 92 -1.61 -7.03 -4.39
N VAL A 93 -1.85 -6.59 -3.15
CA VAL A 93 -2.42 -5.25 -2.90
C VAL A 93 -1.32 -4.19 -2.93
N PHE A 94 -1.69 -2.98 -3.32
CA PHE A 94 -0.83 -1.81 -3.19
C PHE A 94 -1.21 -1.03 -1.92
N ARG A 95 -0.20 -0.64 -1.14
CA ARG A 95 -0.36 0.27 0.00
C ARG A 95 0.75 1.30 0.01
N VAL A 96 0.40 2.53 0.39
CA VAL A 96 1.40 3.53 0.82
C VAL A 96 1.88 3.12 2.21
N GLY A 97 3.15 3.30 2.51
CA GLY A 97 3.66 3.12 3.86
C GLY A 97 4.63 4.22 4.27
N ILE A 98 4.78 4.39 5.58
CA ILE A 98 5.82 5.22 6.20
C ILE A 98 6.78 4.29 6.93
N ASP A 99 8.08 4.53 6.76
CA ASP A 99 9.16 3.83 7.46
C ASP A 99 10.17 4.85 8.00
N PHE A 100 11.07 4.40 8.88
CA PHE A 100 12.01 5.28 9.58
C PHE A 100 13.30 4.56 9.98
N ASP A 101 14.36 5.30 10.32
CA ASP A 101 15.73 4.75 10.45
C ASP A 101 15.86 3.62 11.48
N THR A 102 15.09 3.65 12.57
CA THR A 102 15.13 2.66 13.67
C THR A 102 13.99 1.67 13.64
N SER A 103 13.26 1.60 12.53
CA SER A 103 12.12 0.71 12.38
C SER A 103 12.55 -0.76 12.42
N LEU A 104 11.84 -1.55 13.23
CA LEU A 104 12.10 -2.99 13.39
C LEU A 104 11.37 -3.84 12.34
N ARG A 105 10.48 -3.22 11.55
CA ARG A 105 9.66 -3.89 10.54
C ARG A 105 9.61 -3.00 9.31
N ASN A 106 9.77 -3.57 8.12
CA ASN A 106 9.67 -2.78 6.90
C ASN A 106 8.25 -2.22 6.69
N TYR A 107 8.16 -0.89 6.54
CA TYR A 107 6.92 -0.11 6.42
C TYR A 107 5.85 -0.56 7.42
N PRO A 108 6.02 -0.29 8.73
CA PRO A 108 5.12 -0.76 9.77
C PRO A 108 3.75 -0.06 9.73
N PHE A 109 3.71 1.16 9.22
CA PHE A 109 2.50 1.94 9.03
C PHE A 109 2.14 1.91 7.55
N ARG A 110 0.94 1.43 7.21
CA ARG A 110 0.46 1.30 5.83
C ARG A 110 -0.94 1.87 5.67
N TRP A 111 -1.24 2.40 4.49
CA TRP A 111 -2.54 2.92 4.11
C TRP A 111 -2.90 2.45 2.71
N GLY A 112 -4.20 2.28 2.44
CA GLY A 112 -4.68 2.07 1.09
C GLY A 112 -4.35 3.26 0.19
N ILE A 113 -4.20 3.00 -1.11
CA ILE A 113 -3.82 4.01 -2.12
C ILE A 113 -5.01 4.88 -2.58
N GLY A 114 -6.09 4.96 -1.80
CA GLY A 114 -7.25 5.82 -2.06
C GLY A 114 -8.41 5.55 -1.11
N ARG A 115 -9.51 6.32 -1.27
CA ARG A 115 -10.68 6.21 -0.39
C ARG A 115 -11.83 5.44 -1.07
N PRO A 116 -12.43 4.46 -0.37
CA PRO A 116 -13.62 3.76 -0.85
C PRO A 116 -14.74 4.71 -1.28
N GLY A 117 -15.24 4.55 -2.51
CA GLY A 117 -16.36 5.33 -3.04
C GLY A 117 -16.01 6.76 -3.47
N VAL A 118 -14.74 7.17 -3.38
CA VAL A 118 -14.25 8.47 -3.87
C VAL A 118 -13.34 8.24 -5.07
N GLU A 119 -12.10 7.82 -4.84
CA GLU A 119 -11.16 7.45 -5.91
C GLU A 119 -11.22 5.95 -6.24
N LEU A 120 -11.61 5.12 -5.26
CA LEU A 120 -11.68 3.67 -5.43
C LEU A 120 -13.06 3.23 -5.92
N VAL A 121 -13.05 2.27 -6.86
CA VAL A 121 -14.24 1.52 -7.25
C VAL A 121 -14.22 0.13 -6.64
N GLN A 122 -15.40 -0.38 -6.31
CA GLN A 122 -15.55 -1.74 -5.82
C GLN A 122 -15.80 -2.69 -7.00
N ILE A 123 -15.00 -3.75 -7.09
CA ILE A 123 -15.21 -4.87 -8.01
C ILE A 123 -15.27 -6.13 -7.15
N ASP A 124 -16.42 -6.81 -7.17
CA ASP A 124 -16.77 -7.87 -6.23
C ASP A 124 -16.63 -7.39 -4.77
N ASN A 125 -15.76 -8.01 -3.98
CA ASN A 125 -15.54 -7.69 -2.57
C ASN A 125 -14.30 -6.81 -2.33
N TYR A 126 -13.63 -6.35 -3.39
CA TYR A 126 -12.34 -5.67 -3.28
C TYR A 126 -12.39 -4.26 -3.86
N TRP A 127 -11.50 -3.41 -3.34
CA TRP A 127 -11.36 -2.02 -3.75
C TRP A 127 -10.19 -1.84 -4.69
N TYR A 128 -10.41 -1.06 -5.74
CA TYR A 128 -9.42 -0.83 -6.77
C TYR A 128 -9.31 0.65 -7.12
N LEU A 129 -8.08 1.11 -7.30
CA LEU A 129 -7.81 2.37 -7.99
C LEU A 129 -7.93 2.12 -9.51
N PRO A 130 -8.81 2.85 -10.23
CA PRO A 130 -9.00 2.65 -11.67
C PRO A 130 -7.73 2.90 -12.49
N PRO A 131 -7.65 2.37 -13.73
CA PRO A 131 -6.58 2.68 -14.68
C PRO A 131 -6.37 4.18 -14.84
N PHE A 132 -5.11 4.64 -14.86
CA PHE A 132 -4.73 6.04 -15.05
C PHE A 132 -5.34 7.03 -14.04
N ALA A 133 -5.86 6.53 -12.92
CA ALA A 133 -6.39 7.35 -11.84
C ALA A 133 -5.30 7.72 -10.84
N ARG A 134 -5.55 8.81 -10.13
CA ARG A 134 -4.71 9.30 -9.04
C ARG A 134 -5.55 9.44 -7.78
N SER A 135 -4.92 9.27 -6.63
CA SER A 135 -5.52 9.56 -5.34
C SER A 135 -4.52 10.26 -4.44
N GLU A 136 -4.98 11.29 -3.76
CA GLU A 136 -4.27 11.82 -2.61
C GLU A 136 -4.40 10.81 -1.46
N VAL A 137 -3.27 10.54 -0.80
CA VAL A 137 -3.18 9.64 0.35
C VAL A 137 -2.58 10.43 1.49
N THR A 138 -3.31 10.47 2.59
CA THR A 138 -2.89 11.09 3.84
C THR A 138 -2.86 10.07 4.96
N GLY A 139 -2.04 10.33 5.96
CA GLY A 139 -1.99 9.52 7.16
C GLY A 139 -1.18 10.21 8.24
N CYS A 140 -1.37 9.77 9.47
CA CYS A 140 -0.76 10.39 10.62
C CYS A 140 -0.19 9.34 11.57
N LEU A 141 0.85 9.71 12.30
CA LEU A 141 1.57 8.92 13.27
C LEU A 141 1.76 9.73 14.54
N GLN A 142 1.04 9.35 15.59
CA GLN A 142 1.27 9.88 16.93
C GLN A 142 2.55 9.24 17.50
N ILE A 143 3.55 10.06 17.80
CA ILE A 143 4.79 9.59 18.41
C ILE A 143 4.58 9.45 19.91
N VAL A 144 4.65 8.23 20.41
CA VAL A 144 4.28 7.92 21.81
C VAL A 144 5.46 7.44 22.66
N GLU A 145 6.60 7.21 22.02
CA GLU A 145 7.88 6.91 22.64
C GLU A 145 9.02 7.56 21.85
N ILE A 146 10.14 7.86 22.54
CA ILE A 146 11.34 8.40 21.89
C ILE A 146 12.05 7.27 21.16
N PRO A 147 12.34 7.40 19.86
CA PRO A 147 13.05 6.37 19.13
C PRO A 147 14.49 6.21 19.67
N PRO A 148 15.13 5.03 19.52
CA PRO A 148 16.50 4.79 19.97
C PRO A 148 17.56 5.74 19.38
N ARG A 149 17.20 6.45 18.30
CA ARG A 149 17.97 7.49 17.65
C ARG A 149 17.05 8.66 17.37
N ASP A 150 17.46 9.83 17.81
CA ASP A 150 16.81 11.12 17.57
C ASP A 150 17.89 12.19 17.39
N PRO A 151 17.81 13.06 16.37
CA PRO A 151 16.89 13.04 15.23
C PRO A 151 17.11 11.87 14.25
N LEU A 152 16.09 11.59 13.44
CA LEU A 152 16.03 10.47 12.49
C LEU A 152 15.23 10.80 11.22
N TYR A 153 15.44 10.02 10.15
CA TYR A 153 14.64 10.16 8.94
C TYR A 153 13.34 9.35 9.01
N TYR A 154 12.27 9.95 8.50
CA TYR A 154 11.04 9.29 8.07
C TYR A 154 10.91 9.40 6.55
N TRP A 155 10.36 8.40 5.89
CA TRP A 155 10.15 8.41 4.45
C TRP A 155 8.92 7.61 4.05
N ALA A 156 8.39 7.89 2.87
CA ALA A 156 7.32 7.09 2.31
C ALA A 156 7.82 5.96 1.41
N GLY A 157 6.94 5.02 1.14
CA GLY A 157 7.09 4.05 0.08
C GLY A 157 5.74 3.60 -0.45
N LEU A 158 5.76 3.00 -1.63
CA LEU A 158 4.59 2.37 -2.26
C LEU A 158 4.88 0.88 -2.46
N ILE A 159 4.20 0.07 -1.65
CA ILE A 159 4.45 -1.36 -1.49
C ILE A 159 3.46 -2.14 -2.36
N HIS A 160 3.95 -3.07 -3.18
CA HIS A 160 3.14 -4.13 -3.80
C HIS A 160 3.37 -5.42 -3.01
N GLU A 161 2.44 -5.74 -2.13
CA GLU A 161 2.65 -6.74 -1.07
C GLU A 161 2.90 -8.15 -1.62
N ASP A 162 3.88 -8.85 -1.03
CA ASP A 162 4.41 -10.15 -1.48
C ASP A 162 4.91 -10.20 -2.93
N VAL A 163 5.06 -9.05 -3.60
CA VAL A 163 5.54 -8.96 -4.98
C VAL A 163 6.85 -8.19 -5.03
N GLU A 164 6.82 -6.87 -4.75
CA GLU A 164 7.98 -6.00 -4.87
C GLU A 164 7.73 -4.63 -4.21
N ILE A 165 8.81 -3.97 -3.78
CA ILE A 165 8.83 -2.51 -3.64
C ILE A 165 9.78 -2.00 -4.70
N ALA A 166 9.23 -1.44 -5.79
CA ALA A 166 10.04 -0.95 -6.90
C ALA A 166 11.05 0.10 -6.37
N PRO A 167 12.30 0.16 -6.88
CA PRO A 167 13.30 1.08 -6.35
C PRO A 167 12.86 2.55 -6.34
N ILE A 168 12.08 2.98 -7.34
CA ILE A 168 11.51 4.35 -7.41
C ILE A 168 10.46 4.63 -6.34
N ASN A 169 9.85 3.58 -5.78
CA ASN A 169 8.82 3.62 -4.77
C ASN A 169 9.36 3.30 -3.36
N ASN A 170 10.67 3.14 -3.20
CA ASN A 170 11.29 2.82 -1.93
C ASN A 170 12.08 4.02 -1.40
N ARG A 171 11.97 4.31 -0.11
CA ARG A 171 12.68 5.43 0.54
C ARG A 171 12.46 6.77 -0.19
N VAL A 172 11.19 7.05 -0.48
CA VAL A 172 10.77 8.25 -1.21
C VAL A 172 10.71 9.44 -0.26
N ASP A 173 11.36 10.53 -0.68
CA ASP A 173 11.39 11.84 -0.03
C ASP A 173 11.62 11.82 1.49
N PRO A 174 12.84 11.46 1.97
CA PRO A 174 13.12 11.36 3.40
C PRO A 174 13.11 12.71 4.10
N ALA A 175 12.25 12.85 5.11
CA ALA A 175 12.17 14.01 6.00
C ALA A 175 13.00 13.79 7.27
N TRP A 176 13.81 14.79 7.65
CA TRP A 176 14.59 14.78 8.89
C TRP A 176 13.72 15.30 10.03
N VAL A 177 13.46 14.45 11.02
CA VAL A 177 12.53 14.73 12.12
C VAL A 177 13.26 14.68 13.46
N GLU A 178 12.98 15.66 14.32
CA GLU A 178 13.50 15.80 15.68
C GLU A 178 12.35 15.73 16.70
N ILE A 179 12.53 14.98 17.77
CA ILE A 179 11.47 14.65 18.74
C ILE A 179 11.94 14.98 20.15
N TRP A 180 11.30 15.96 20.77
CA TRP A 180 11.66 16.47 22.09
C TRP A 180 10.89 15.76 23.22
N GLU A 181 11.63 15.36 24.26
CA GLU A 181 11.04 15.08 25.58
C GLU A 181 11.00 16.38 26.40
N PRO A 182 9.84 16.77 26.94
CA PRO A 182 9.74 17.94 27.81
C PRO A 182 10.41 17.76 29.17
#